data_AF-A0AAV6KR59-F1
#
_entry.id   AF-A0AAV6KR59-F1
#
_cell.length_a   1.000
_cell.length_b   1.000
_cell.length_c   1.000
_cell.angle_alpha   90.00
_cell.angle_beta   90.00
_cell.angle_gamma   90.00
#
_symmetry.space_group_name_H-M   'P 1'
#
loop_
_entity.id
_entity.type
_entity.pdbx_description
1 polymer ?
#
loop_
_entity_poly.entity_id
_entity_poly.type
_entity_poly.pdbx_seq_one_letter_code
_entity_poly.pdbx_strand_id
1 'polypeptide(L)'
;MKRTQSQMLSGIELTKLPEEDDKYLYVVFSYTTGAYSHSLHRIRVADLKSCSSRDRHGEGKPKKLPKPFLELDCSQFPNYMGFFSVGSKIYMVGGGVITVGLKDIASRRCYVFDTCDNPFDRIRDVPPMNYEKLQPIFLGPLSNGKFYVFDRTLASGDLEEFDPETESWTPLPPPPIDPIGACAERFEEKLDDYEVLSYAIVEDQILFSTRKGIYAVNVCSKKWEHHSSLGGEVEFHFCERSVFMDGFWYAFPSIYRSPVLAFSFNWDKGFRQCQELGVSRPSWLVKYEASEIMVPMGKRTLLVARAGFPQLTPENCCLTFDI
;
A
#
# COMPACT_ATOMS: atom_id res chain seq x y z
N MET A 1 5.81 26.86 9.44
CA MET A 1 6.84 25.85 9.11
C MET A 1 6.52 25.28 7.74
N LYS A 2 7.49 25.28 6.82
CA LYS A 2 7.32 24.82 5.43
C LYS A 2 7.23 23.28 5.41
N ARG A 3 6.15 22.74 4.83
CA ARG A 3 5.98 21.30 4.57
C ARG A 3 6.95 20.93 3.44
N THR A 4 7.99 20.14 3.72
CA THR A 4 8.90 19.69 2.65
C THR A 4 9.50 18.33 2.99
N GLN A 5 8.80 17.29 2.52
CA GLN A 5 9.24 15.98 2.02
C GLN A 5 8.08 15.00 2.24
N SER A 6 7.48 14.54 1.15
CA SER A 6 6.38 13.57 1.12
C SER A 6 6.97 12.27 0.61
N GLN A 7 7.12 11.25 1.44
CA GLN A 7 7.78 10.01 1.02
C GLN A 7 6.84 8.84 0.77
N MET A 8 5.52 8.96 0.97
CA MET A 8 4.63 7.84 0.65
C MET A 8 3.19 8.30 0.39
N LEU A 9 2.68 8.03 -0.82
CA LEU A 9 1.26 8.02 -1.11
C LEU A 9 0.73 6.64 -0.73
N SER A 10 -0.28 6.54 0.13
CA SER A 10 -1.06 5.31 0.31
C SER A 10 -2.47 5.52 -0.23
N GLY A 11 -2.91 4.61 -1.09
CA GLY A 11 -4.26 4.60 -1.63
C GLY A 11 -5.09 3.62 -0.84
N ILE A 12 -6.20 4.08 -0.29
CA ILE A 12 -7.15 3.18 0.36
C ILE A 12 -8.39 3.11 -0.54
N GLU A 13 -8.67 1.92 -1.06
CA GLU A 13 -9.90 1.68 -1.81
C GLU A 13 -11.13 1.86 -0.91
N LEU A 14 -12.24 2.27 -1.49
CA LEU A 14 -13.55 2.31 -0.84
C LEU A 14 -14.01 0.92 -0.47
N THR A 15 -14.55 0.79 0.74
CA THR A 15 -15.62 -0.17 0.97
C THR A 15 -16.98 0.57 0.87
N LYS A 16 -17.77 0.14 -0.10
CA LYS A 16 -19.20 0.40 -0.37
C LYS A 16 -19.91 1.35 0.63
N LEU A 17 -20.13 2.61 0.23
CA LEU A 17 -21.23 3.42 0.77
C LEU A 17 -22.49 3.16 -0.07
N PRO A 18 -23.70 3.19 0.53
CA PRO A 18 -24.94 3.04 -0.22
C PRO A 18 -25.14 4.26 -1.13
N GLU A 19 -25.61 3.99 -2.35
CA GLU A 19 -25.90 4.91 -3.46
C GLU A 19 -24.76 5.10 -4.50
N GLU A 20 -25.14 4.93 -5.78
CA GLU A 20 -24.21 4.70 -6.90
C GLU A 20 -23.43 5.96 -7.36
N ASP A 21 -23.83 7.16 -6.91
CA ASP A 21 -23.29 8.45 -7.40
C ASP A 21 -22.35 9.19 -6.43
N ASP A 22 -22.25 8.79 -5.15
CA ASP A 22 -21.43 9.47 -4.12
C ASP A 22 -20.26 8.62 -3.60
N LYS A 23 -19.55 7.94 -4.51
CA LYS A 23 -18.32 7.20 -4.17
C LYS A 23 -17.14 8.17 -3.96
N TYR A 24 -16.38 7.99 -2.87
CA TYR A 24 -15.19 8.79 -2.56
C TYR A 24 -13.89 7.98 -2.47
N LEU A 25 -12.89 8.28 -3.28
CA LEU A 25 -11.53 7.79 -3.02
C LEU A 25 -10.93 8.52 -1.81
N TYR A 26 -10.41 7.75 -0.86
CA TYR A 26 -9.63 8.26 0.25
C TYR A 26 -8.15 8.06 -0.03
N VAL A 27 -7.40 9.16 -0.04
CA VAL A 27 -5.98 9.18 -0.36
C VAL A 27 -5.22 9.63 0.87
N VAL A 28 -4.29 8.79 1.33
CA VAL A 28 -3.42 9.10 2.46
C VAL A 28 -2.07 9.57 1.94
N PHE A 29 -1.62 10.69 2.49
CA PHE A 29 -0.27 11.20 2.31
C PHE A 29 0.49 11.04 3.62
N SER A 30 1.64 10.39 3.56
CA SER A 30 2.60 10.34 4.67
C SER A 30 3.67 11.41 4.49
N TYR A 31 3.96 12.10 5.58
CA TYR A 31 4.97 13.16 5.65
C TYR A 31 6.12 12.69 6.52
N THR A 32 7.35 12.98 6.09
CA THR A 32 8.55 12.70 6.90
C THR A 32 8.95 13.88 7.78
N THR A 33 8.41 15.06 7.51
CA THR A 33 8.68 16.29 8.25
C THR A 33 7.42 17.11 8.44
N GLY A 34 7.36 17.85 9.55
CA GLY A 34 6.26 18.76 9.88
C GLY A 34 5.50 18.37 11.14
N ALA A 35 4.38 19.06 11.39
CA ALA A 35 3.53 18.83 12.56
C ALA A 35 2.63 17.59 12.43
N TYR A 36 2.49 17.05 11.23
CA TYR A 36 1.62 15.93 10.94
C TYR A 36 2.41 14.80 10.31
N SER A 37 2.15 13.57 10.75
CA SER A 37 2.70 12.35 10.14
C SER A 37 1.92 11.96 8.89
N HIS A 38 0.61 12.19 8.89
CA HIS A 38 -0.27 11.83 7.79
C HIS A 38 -1.37 12.86 7.55
N SER A 39 -1.89 12.87 6.33
CA SER A 39 -3.17 13.50 6.03
C SER A 39 -4.02 12.61 5.13
N LEU A 40 -5.33 12.65 5.37
CA LEU A 40 -6.33 11.93 4.62
C LEU A 40 -7.11 12.92 3.76
N HIS A 41 -7.18 12.67 2.47
CA HIS A 41 -7.91 13.49 1.51
C HIS A 41 -9.07 12.70 0.92
N ARG A 42 -10.22 13.35 0.79
CA ARG A 42 -11.45 12.76 0.27
C ARG A 42 -11.75 13.31 -1.12
N ILE A 43 -11.86 12.43 -2.13
CA ILE A 43 -12.01 12.80 -3.54
C ILE A 43 -13.20 12.08 -4.15
N ARG A 44 -14.17 12.79 -4.74
CA ARG A 44 -15.31 12.14 -5.40
C ARG A 44 -14.87 11.40 -6.66
N VAL A 45 -15.33 10.18 -6.85
CA VAL A 45 -15.05 9.37 -8.05
C VAL A 45 -15.63 10.01 -9.31
N ALA A 46 -16.77 10.70 -9.22
CA ALA A 46 -17.31 11.49 -10.34
C ALA A 46 -16.34 12.60 -10.80
N ASP A 47 -15.65 13.24 -9.84
CA ASP A 47 -14.63 14.26 -10.14
C ASP A 47 -13.41 13.63 -10.83
N LEU A 48 -13.14 12.33 -10.64
CA LEU A 48 -12.08 11.58 -11.34
C LEU A 48 -12.45 11.26 -12.80
N LYS A 49 -13.67 10.74 -13.03
CA LYS A 49 -14.15 10.36 -14.38
C LYS A 49 -14.26 11.55 -15.32
N SER A 50 -14.64 12.72 -14.80
CA SER A 50 -14.68 13.95 -15.58
C SER A 50 -13.28 14.43 -16.01
N CYS A 51 -12.24 14.16 -15.22
CA CYS A 51 -10.84 14.44 -15.56
C CYS A 51 -10.34 13.53 -16.69
N SER A 52 -10.53 12.21 -16.58
CA SER A 52 -9.94 11.24 -17.53
C SER A 52 -10.41 11.46 -18.98
N SER A 53 -11.56 12.09 -19.19
CA SER A 53 -12.04 12.47 -20.53
C SER A 53 -11.36 13.70 -21.15
N ARG A 54 -10.94 14.67 -20.33
CA ARG A 54 -10.27 15.91 -20.76
C ARG A 54 -8.75 15.82 -20.72
N ASP A 55 -8.24 14.92 -19.88
CA ASP A 55 -6.82 14.79 -19.58
C ASP A 55 -6.19 13.56 -20.26
N ARG A 56 -6.90 12.92 -21.22
CA ARG A 56 -6.31 11.90 -22.10
C ARG A 56 -5.02 12.49 -22.68
N HIS A 57 -3.90 11.79 -22.47
CA HIS A 57 -2.54 12.19 -22.85
C HIS A 57 -1.77 13.09 -21.87
N GLY A 58 -2.25 13.31 -20.63
CA GLY A 58 -1.47 14.03 -19.62
C GLY A 58 -1.33 15.54 -19.89
N GLU A 59 -2.17 16.08 -20.78
CA GLU A 59 -2.24 17.52 -21.10
C GLU A 59 -3.15 18.31 -20.14
N GLY A 60 -3.84 17.61 -19.25
CA GLY A 60 -4.66 18.18 -18.19
C GLY A 60 -3.85 19.00 -17.18
N LYS A 61 -4.39 20.15 -16.75
CA LYS A 61 -3.80 20.89 -15.63
C LYS A 61 -3.93 20.04 -14.35
N PRO A 62 -2.82 19.75 -13.63
CA PRO A 62 -2.88 19.03 -12.38
C PRO A 62 -3.85 19.73 -11.42
N LYS A 63 -4.81 18.98 -10.87
CA LYS A 63 -5.75 19.56 -9.91
C LYS A 63 -5.03 19.75 -8.58
N LYS A 64 -5.30 20.89 -7.94
CA LYS A 64 -4.89 21.11 -6.56
C LYS A 64 -5.58 20.07 -5.69
N LEU A 65 -4.81 19.40 -4.85
CA LEU A 65 -5.33 18.44 -3.89
C LEU A 65 -6.40 19.13 -3.01
N PRO A 66 -7.57 18.50 -2.77
CA PRO A 66 -8.57 19.03 -1.84
C PRO A 66 -7.95 19.27 -0.46
N LYS A 67 -8.56 20.14 0.35
CA LYS A 67 -8.13 20.28 1.74
C LYS A 67 -8.20 18.91 2.45
N PRO A 68 -7.26 18.61 3.36
CA PRO A 68 -7.29 17.37 4.11
C PRO A 68 -8.59 17.27 4.90
N PHE A 69 -9.17 16.09 4.88
CA PHE A 69 -10.34 15.71 5.66
C PHE A 69 -9.94 15.37 7.10
N LEU A 70 -8.74 14.81 7.29
CA LEU A 70 -8.14 14.50 8.58
C LEU A 70 -6.62 14.71 8.50
N GLU A 71 -6.01 15.25 9.55
CA GLU A 71 -4.55 15.38 9.71
C GLU A 71 -4.15 14.68 11.02
N LEU A 72 -3.12 13.83 10.98
CA LEU A 72 -2.65 13.07 12.14
C LEU A 72 -1.38 13.72 12.71
N ASP A 73 -1.45 14.22 13.94
CA ASP A 73 -0.34 14.89 14.62
C ASP A 73 0.81 13.91 14.94
N CYS A 74 2.04 14.29 14.59
CA CYS A 74 3.23 13.44 14.81
C CYS A 74 3.57 13.23 16.29
N SER A 75 3.04 14.06 17.19
CA SER A 75 3.16 13.90 18.65
C SER A 75 2.18 12.89 19.24
N GLN A 76 1.08 12.60 18.53
CA GLN A 76 0.00 11.72 19.01
C GLN A 76 -0.01 10.36 18.32
N PHE A 77 0.32 10.33 17.02
CA PHE A 77 0.21 9.15 16.18
C PHE A 77 1.58 8.71 15.63
N PRO A 78 1.83 7.39 15.50
CA PRO A 78 3.03 6.88 14.85
C PRO A 78 3.21 7.41 13.41
N ASN A 79 4.46 7.49 12.97
CA ASN A 79 4.83 7.70 11.57
C ASN A 79 4.78 6.37 10.81
N TYR A 80 4.70 6.40 9.48
CA TYR A 80 4.71 5.21 8.62
C TYR A 80 3.64 4.16 8.94
N MET A 81 2.48 4.58 9.47
CA MET A 81 1.35 3.67 9.68
C MET A 81 0.88 3.11 8.34
N GLY A 82 0.42 1.87 8.36
CA GLY A 82 -0.32 1.29 7.25
C GLY A 82 -1.81 1.54 7.43
N PHE A 83 -2.53 1.54 6.31
CA PHE A 83 -3.94 1.90 6.29
C PHE A 83 -4.74 0.93 5.42
N PHE A 84 -5.95 0.60 5.86
CA PHE A 84 -6.93 -0.16 5.08
C PHE A 84 -8.36 0.24 5.46
N SER A 85 -9.35 -0.13 4.64
CA SER A 85 -10.75 0.21 4.87
C SER A 85 -11.63 -1.03 5.08
N VAL A 86 -12.64 -0.87 5.94
CA VAL A 86 -13.75 -1.82 6.11
C VAL A 86 -15.05 -1.05 6.26
N GLY A 87 -15.93 -1.16 5.27
CA GLY A 87 -17.12 -0.31 5.22
C GLY A 87 -16.74 1.19 5.16
N SER A 88 -17.37 1.97 6.02
CA SER A 88 -17.03 3.39 6.25
C SER A 88 -15.80 3.58 7.13
N LYS A 89 -15.25 2.53 7.74
CA LYS A 89 -14.13 2.62 8.69
C LYS A 89 -12.80 2.57 7.97
N ILE A 90 -11.87 3.43 8.38
CA ILE A 90 -10.46 3.42 8.00
C ILE A 90 -9.66 3.02 9.22
N TYR A 91 -8.91 1.93 9.10
CA TYR A 91 -8.00 1.44 10.12
C TYR A 91 -6.59 1.98 9.86
N MET A 92 -5.89 2.34 10.94
CA MET A 92 -4.54 2.92 10.92
C MET A 92 -3.70 2.14 11.92
N VAL A 93 -2.64 1.50 11.46
CA VAL A 93 -2.04 0.41 12.22
C VAL A 93 -0.52 0.48 12.17
N GLY A 94 0.09 0.09 13.28
CA GLY A 94 1.54 -0.03 13.46
C GLY A 94 2.24 1.31 13.34
N GLY A 95 3.33 1.34 12.57
CA GLY A 95 4.17 2.51 12.39
C GLY A 95 5.30 2.60 13.41
N GLY A 96 6.07 3.69 13.33
CA GLY A 96 7.18 4.01 14.22
C GLY A 96 6.94 5.28 15.02
N VAL A 97 7.26 5.26 16.31
CA VAL A 97 7.37 6.49 17.11
C VAL A 97 8.81 7.01 16.96
N ILE A 98 8.97 8.17 16.31
CA ILE A 98 10.27 8.80 16.13
C ILE A 98 10.67 9.45 17.46
N THR A 99 11.62 8.83 18.16
CA THR A 99 12.31 9.46 19.30
C THR A 99 13.62 10.08 18.81
N VAL A 100 13.77 11.39 18.99
CA VAL A 100 14.96 12.15 18.54
C VAL A 100 16.25 11.47 19.02
N GLY A 101 17.10 11.05 18.08
CA GLY A 101 18.42 10.47 18.35
C GLY A 101 18.44 8.98 18.68
N LEU A 102 17.32 8.27 18.58
CA LEU A 102 17.22 6.81 18.78
C LEU A 102 16.60 6.13 17.55
N LYS A 103 16.82 4.82 17.43
CA LYS A 103 16.18 3.96 16.42
C LYS A 103 14.66 4.05 16.57
N ASP A 104 13.94 4.08 15.46
CA ASP A 104 12.47 4.08 15.45
C ASP A 104 11.93 2.88 16.24
N ILE A 105 10.96 3.15 17.12
CA ILE A 105 10.30 2.12 17.91
C ILE A 105 9.03 1.70 17.17
N ALA A 106 9.02 0.47 16.66
CA ALA A 106 7.87 -0.11 15.99
C ALA A 106 6.68 -0.24 16.95
N SER A 107 5.47 -0.08 16.43
CA SER A 107 4.25 0.01 17.20
C SER A 107 3.31 -1.16 16.91
N ARG A 108 2.53 -1.56 17.92
CA ARG A 108 1.39 -2.50 17.80
C ARG A 108 0.04 -1.80 17.72
N ARG A 109 0.03 -0.47 17.87
CA ARG A 109 -1.21 0.29 18.01
C ARG A 109 -2.05 0.17 16.75
N CYS A 110 -3.35 0.16 16.97
CA CYS A 110 -4.35 0.12 15.91
C CYS A 110 -5.44 1.13 16.27
N TYR A 111 -5.76 1.97 15.31
CA TYR A 111 -6.75 3.02 15.42
C TYR A 111 -7.80 2.83 14.35
N VAL A 112 -9.01 3.33 14.60
CA VAL A 112 -10.06 3.37 13.61
C VAL A 112 -10.72 4.73 13.56
N PHE A 113 -11.04 5.14 12.34
CA PHE A 113 -11.75 6.36 12.01
C PHE A 113 -12.96 6.03 11.14
N ASP A 114 -14.17 6.38 11.58
CA ASP A 114 -15.37 6.23 10.75
C ASP A 114 -15.57 7.46 9.86
N THR A 115 -15.73 7.24 8.56
CA THR A 115 -15.87 8.32 7.58
C THR A 115 -17.28 8.93 7.54
N CYS A 116 -18.27 8.27 8.13
CA CYS A 116 -19.62 8.82 8.32
C CYS A 116 -19.66 9.86 9.45
N ASP A 117 -18.63 9.87 10.28
CA ASP A 117 -18.57 10.63 11.51
C ASP A 117 -17.86 11.99 11.33
N ASN A 118 -18.14 12.94 12.21
CA ASN A 118 -17.44 14.24 12.20
C ASN A 118 -15.95 14.02 12.57
N PRO A 119 -14.98 14.48 11.74
CA PRO A 119 -13.57 14.12 11.87
C PRO A 119 -12.84 14.60 13.13
N PHE A 120 -13.37 15.59 13.85
CA PHE A 120 -12.60 16.29 14.90
C PHE A 120 -12.52 15.58 16.26
N ASP A 121 -13.31 14.52 16.53
CA ASP A 121 -13.40 13.91 17.88
C ASP A 121 -13.37 12.35 17.93
N ARG A 122 -13.03 11.64 16.84
CA ARG A 122 -13.49 10.24 16.69
C ARG A 122 -12.47 9.20 16.20
N ILE A 123 -11.17 9.50 16.26
CA ILE A 123 -10.19 8.42 16.20
C ILE A 123 -10.24 7.69 17.54
N ARG A 124 -10.54 6.39 17.51
CA ARG A 124 -10.52 5.54 18.70
C ARG A 124 -9.46 4.46 18.58
N ASP A 125 -8.90 4.07 19.72
CA ASP A 125 -8.13 2.85 19.82
C ASP A 125 -9.02 1.61 19.58
N VAL A 126 -8.46 0.62 18.91
CA VAL A 126 -9.01 -0.74 18.78
C VAL A 126 -7.96 -1.73 19.28
N PRO A 127 -8.31 -3.02 19.47
CA PRO A 127 -7.33 -4.01 19.93
C PRO A 127 -6.03 -3.94 19.12
N PRO A 128 -4.87 -3.90 19.80
CA PRO A 128 -3.57 -3.79 19.14
C PRO A 128 -3.23 -5.10 18.42
N MET A 129 -2.32 -5.02 17.45
CA MET A 129 -1.69 -6.19 16.84
C MET A 129 -0.94 -7.01 17.89
N ASN A 130 -0.69 -8.29 17.60
CA ASN A 130 0.15 -9.13 18.44
C ASN A 130 1.62 -8.72 18.34
N TYR A 131 2.09 -8.31 17.14
CA TYR A 131 3.48 -7.97 16.87
C TYR A 131 3.67 -6.53 16.41
N GLU A 132 4.83 -5.94 16.74
CA GLU A 132 5.22 -4.59 16.34
C GLU A 132 5.55 -4.55 14.83
N LYS A 133 5.12 -3.51 14.12
CA LYS A 133 5.42 -3.36 12.68
C LYS A 133 5.76 -1.91 12.36
N LEU A 134 6.93 -1.67 11.77
CA LEU A 134 7.40 -0.31 11.47
C LEU A 134 6.78 0.25 10.20
N GLN A 135 6.67 -0.57 9.15
CA GLN A 135 6.08 -0.17 7.87
C GLN A 135 5.06 -1.23 7.43
N PRO A 136 3.95 -1.38 8.16
CA PRO A 136 3.02 -2.47 7.93
C PRO A 136 2.37 -2.37 6.56
N ILE A 137 2.36 -3.49 5.86
CA ILE A 137 1.70 -3.67 4.57
C ILE A 137 0.38 -4.40 4.82
N PHE A 138 -0.70 -3.90 4.21
CA PHE A 138 -2.05 -4.43 4.36
C PHE A 138 -2.58 -5.05 3.08
N LEU A 139 -3.19 -6.21 3.23
CA LEU A 139 -3.74 -7.01 2.14
C LEU A 139 -5.17 -7.43 2.46
N GLY A 140 -6.09 -7.23 1.51
CA GLY A 140 -7.45 -7.74 1.58
C GLY A 140 -8.54 -6.71 1.27
N PRO A 141 -9.82 -7.11 1.45
CA PRO A 141 -10.25 -8.39 2.01
C PRO A 141 -9.99 -9.56 1.05
N LEU A 142 -9.61 -10.73 1.59
CA LEU A 142 -9.62 -11.99 0.83
C LEU A 142 -11.02 -12.63 0.87
N SER A 143 -11.19 -13.77 0.20
CA SER A 143 -12.47 -14.50 0.10
C SER A 143 -13.10 -14.83 1.47
N ASN A 144 -12.28 -14.99 2.50
CA ASN A 144 -12.73 -15.25 3.87
C ASN A 144 -13.15 -13.98 4.63
N GLY A 145 -13.18 -12.82 3.98
CA GLY A 145 -13.61 -11.54 4.55
C GLY A 145 -12.58 -10.88 5.48
N LYS A 146 -11.39 -11.47 5.61
CA LYS A 146 -10.34 -10.99 6.51
C LYS A 146 -9.27 -10.20 5.80
N PHE A 147 -8.54 -9.42 6.58
CA PHE A 147 -7.40 -8.63 6.14
C PHE A 147 -6.12 -9.20 6.75
N TYR A 148 -4.98 -8.95 6.11
CA TYR A 148 -3.70 -9.48 6.54
C TYR A 148 -2.69 -8.36 6.62
N VAL A 149 -1.85 -8.42 7.65
CA VAL A 149 -0.80 -7.46 7.89
C VAL A 149 0.53 -8.16 8.10
N PHE A 150 1.57 -7.62 7.50
CA PHE A 150 2.95 -8.04 7.71
C PHE A 150 3.86 -6.82 7.69
N ASP A 151 5.05 -6.94 8.27
CA ASP A 151 6.10 -5.93 8.10
C ASP A 151 6.88 -6.19 6.81
N ARG A 152 7.77 -5.29 6.41
CA ARG A 152 8.52 -5.37 5.14
C ARG A 152 9.36 -6.65 4.96
N THR A 153 9.62 -7.41 6.03
CA THR A 153 10.40 -8.66 5.97
C THR A 153 9.61 -9.86 6.49
N LEU A 154 9.66 -10.97 5.74
CA LEU A 154 9.08 -12.25 6.17
C LEU A 154 9.88 -12.92 7.29
N ALA A 155 11.14 -12.52 7.50
CA ALA A 155 12.00 -13.10 8.54
C ALA A 155 11.47 -12.84 9.96
N SER A 156 10.63 -11.83 10.12
CA SER A 156 9.94 -11.52 11.39
C SER A 156 8.96 -12.62 11.79
N GLY A 157 8.35 -13.30 10.82
CA GLY A 157 7.25 -14.24 11.07
C GLY A 157 5.94 -13.58 11.51
N ASP A 158 5.86 -12.24 11.44
CA ASP A 158 4.80 -11.46 12.07
C ASP A 158 3.56 -11.26 11.18
N LEU A 159 3.22 -12.25 10.34
CA LEU A 159 2.00 -12.20 9.52
C LEU A 159 0.77 -12.43 10.42
N GLU A 160 -0.17 -11.49 10.41
CA GLU A 160 -1.39 -11.56 11.22
C GLU A 160 -2.65 -11.37 10.37
N GLU A 161 -3.71 -12.09 10.71
CA GLU A 161 -5.06 -11.87 10.17
C GLU A 161 -5.83 -10.92 11.09
N PHE A 162 -6.53 -9.97 10.48
CA PHE A 162 -7.52 -9.12 11.11
C PHE A 162 -8.92 -9.57 10.74
N ASP A 163 -9.73 -9.84 11.75
CA ASP A 163 -11.14 -10.11 11.62
C ASP A 163 -11.95 -8.83 11.87
N PRO A 164 -12.57 -8.23 10.83
CA PRO A 164 -13.34 -7.02 10.98
C PRO A 164 -14.64 -7.17 11.77
N GLU A 165 -15.20 -8.38 11.88
CA GLU A 165 -16.45 -8.62 12.61
C GLU A 165 -16.22 -8.58 14.12
N THR A 166 -15.07 -9.08 14.56
CA THR A 166 -14.68 -9.13 15.98
C THR A 166 -13.66 -8.06 16.39
N GLU A 167 -13.16 -7.26 15.43
CA GLU A 167 -12.07 -6.29 15.60
C GLU A 167 -10.84 -6.92 16.29
N SER A 168 -10.46 -8.13 15.87
CA SER A 168 -9.42 -8.94 16.53
C SER A 168 -8.30 -9.36 15.59
N TRP A 169 -7.11 -9.59 16.17
CA TRP A 169 -5.90 -10.01 15.47
C TRP A 169 -5.55 -11.44 15.85
N THR A 170 -5.26 -12.27 14.85
CA THR A 170 -4.76 -13.64 15.06
C THR A 170 -3.45 -13.84 14.31
N PRO A 171 -2.39 -14.36 14.95
CA PRO A 171 -1.14 -14.65 14.25
C PRO A 171 -1.30 -15.85 13.32
N LEU A 172 -0.66 -15.79 12.15
CA LEU A 172 -0.53 -16.93 11.25
C LEU A 172 0.71 -17.76 11.59
N PRO A 173 0.77 -19.03 11.15
CA PRO A 173 2.00 -19.80 11.19
C PRO A 173 3.15 -19.04 10.51
N PRO A 174 4.38 -19.14 11.02
CA PRO A 174 5.53 -18.46 10.41
C PRO A 174 5.84 -19.04 9.02
N PRO A 175 6.41 -18.23 8.11
CA PRO A 175 6.85 -18.71 6.80
C PRO A 175 8.00 -19.73 6.94
N PRO A 176 8.15 -20.66 5.98
CA PRO A 176 9.23 -21.65 5.97
C PRO A 176 10.53 -20.99 5.52
N ILE A 177 11.12 -20.16 6.37
CA ILE A 177 12.42 -19.50 6.17
C ILE A 177 13.55 -20.39 6.67
N ASP A 178 14.76 -20.23 6.11
CA ASP A 178 15.93 -20.95 6.62
C ASP A 178 16.20 -20.53 8.07
N PRO A 179 16.67 -21.45 8.95
CA PRO A 179 17.01 -21.11 10.32
C PRO A 179 17.98 -19.93 10.37
N ILE A 180 17.54 -18.81 10.91
CA ILE A 180 18.40 -17.68 11.23
C ILE A 180 19.25 -18.14 12.42
N GLY A 181 20.42 -18.71 12.15
CA GLY A 181 21.29 -19.27 13.17
C GLY A 181 21.57 -18.26 14.31
N ALA A 182 21.71 -18.77 15.54
CA ALA A 182 21.88 -17.99 16.78
C ALA A 182 23.11 -17.05 16.85
N CYS A 183 23.87 -16.90 15.76
CA CYS A 183 24.93 -15.91 15.58
C CYS A 183 24.40 -14.75 14.71
N ALA A 184 23.33 -14.09 15.14
CA ALA A 184 22.69 -12.98 14.44
C ALA A 184 23.42 -11.62 14.61
N GLU A 185 24.67 -11.62 15.08
CA GLU A 185 25.51 -10.42 15.14
C GLU A 185 26.25 -10.14 13.81
N ARG A 186 26.16 -11.04 12.83
CA ARG A 186 26.77 -10.87 11.52
C ARG A 186 25.71 -10.84 10.42
N PHE A 187 25.48 -9.60 9.97
CA PHE A 187 24.93 -9.14 8.69
C PHE A 187 23.42 -8.92 8.61
N GLU A 188 23.07 -7.62 8.54
CA GLU A 188 21.84 -7.08 7.96
C GLU A 188 21.49 -7.76 6.62
N GLU A 189 22.51 -8.20 5.86
CA GLU A 189 22.36 -8.92 4.58
C GLU A 189 21.50 -10.19 4.64
N LYS A 190 21.43 -10.90 5.77
CA LYS A 190 20.57 -12.11 5.89
C LYS A 190 19.09 -11.79 6.05
N LEU A 191 18.75 -10.61 6.56
CA LEU A 191 17.35 -10.16 6.67
C LEU A 191 16.87 -9.58 5.33
N ASP A 192 17.77 -8.93 4.59
CA ASP A 192 17.51 -8.41 3.24
C ASP A 192 17.08 -9.51 2.26
N ASP A 193 17.57 -10.73 2.45
CA ASP A 193 17.19 -11.89 1.64
C ASP A 193 15.68 -12.23 1.73
N TYR A 194 15.04 -11.86 2.84
CA TYR A 194 13.62 -12.08 3.12
C TYR A 194 12.80 -10.78 3.08
N GLU A 195 13.41 -9.67 2.64
CA GLU A 195 12.67 -8.44 2.34
C GLU A 195 11.65 -8.73 1.24
N VAL A 196 10.41 -8.29 1.47
CA VAL A 196 9.33 -8.41 0.50
C VAL A 196 9.49 -7.30 -0.52
N LEU A 197 9.97 -7.69 -1.69
CA LEU A 197 10.17 -6.79 -2.83
C LEU A 197 8.82 -6.46 -3.50
N SER A 198 7.93 -7.44 -3.57
CA SER A 198 6.59 -7.29 -4.11
C SER A 198 5.63 -8.32 -3.54
N TYR A 199 4.34 -8.06 -3.64
CA TYR A 199 3.28 -8.97 -3.23
C TYR A 199 2.04 -8.82 -4.13
N ALA A 200 1.20 -9.85 -4.14
CA ALA A 200 -0.21 -9.70 -4.51
C ALA A 200 -1.08 -10.79 -3.90
N ILE A 201 -2.39 -10.59 -4.08
CA ILE A 201 -3.45 -11.50 -3.72
C ILE A 201 -3.91 -12.22 -4.99
N VAL A 202 -3.86 -13.54 -5.01
CA VAL A 202 -4.43 -14.37 -6.07
C VAL A 202 -5.42 -15.32 -5.42
N GLU A 203 -6.71 -15.07 -5.65
CA GLU A 203 -7.79 -15.86 -5.03
C GLU A 203 -7.63 -15.89 -3.48
N ASP A 204 -7.34 -17.07 -2.92
CA ASP A 204 -7.16 -17.31 -1.48
C ASP A 204 -5.68 -17.32 -1.06
N GLN A 205 -4.78 -16.93 -1.95
CA GLN A 205 -3.35 -16.92 -1.72
C GLN A 205 -2.79 -15.51 -1.66
N ILE A 206 -1.90 -15.30 -0.70
CA ILE A 206 -1.01 -14.14 -0.68
C ILE A 206 0.36 -14.61 -1.14
N LEU A 207 0.88 -13.98 -2.18
CA LEU A 207 2.21 -14.24 -2.71
C LEU A 207 3.13 -13.09 -2.32
N PHE A 208 4.34 -13.44 -1.90
CA PHE A 208 5.42 -12.53 -1.56
C PHE A 208 6.64 -12.90 -2.38
N SER A 209 7.23 -11.92 -3.05
CA SER A 209 8.49 -12.05 -3.77
C SER A 209 9.63 -11.56 -2.90
N THR A 210 10.65 -12.39 -2.70
CA THR A 210 11.89 -12.04 -2.00
C THR A 210 13.11 -12.46 -2.82
N ARG A 211 14.33 -12.17 -2.34
CA ARG A 211 15.57 -12.68 -2.98
C ARG A 211 15.73 -14.20 -2.85
N LYS A 212 15.01 -14.83 -1.92
CA LYS A 212 14.95 -16.29 -1.74
C LYS A 212 13.87 -16.97 -2.57
N GLY A 213 13.16 -16.24 -3.43
CA GLY A 213 12.10 -16.75 -4.30
C GLY A 213 10.72 -16.32 -3.85
N ILE A 214 9.71 -17.10 -4.24
CA ILE A 214 8.30 -16.78 -3.94
C ILE A 214 7.84 -17.57 -2.73
N TYR A 215 7.29 -16.86 -1.75
CA TYR A 215 6.52 -17.43 -0.66
C TYR A 215 5.04 -17.23 -0.94
N ALA A 216 4.25 -18.27 -0.80
CA ALA A 216 2.80 -18.20 -0.92
C ALA A 216 2.16 -18.75 0.35
N VAL A 217 1.13 -18.07 0.86
CA VAL A 217 0.30 -18.58 1.94
C VAL A 217 -1.13 -18.68 1.46
N ASN A 218 -1.71 -19.88 1.54
CA ASN A 218 -3.15 -20.05 1.37
C ASN A 218 -3.83 -19.69 2.68
N VAL A 219 -4.61 -18.62 2.70
CA VAL A 219 -5.12 -18.06 3.95
C VAL A 219 -6.23 -18.89 4.59
N CYS A 220 -6.95 -19.68 3.78
CA CYS A 220 -8.01 -20.59 4.25
C CYS A 220 -7.42 -21.80 4.98
N SER A 221 -6.37 -22.42 4.42
CA SER A 221 -5.70 -23.59 5.01
C SER A 221 -4.55 -23.22 5.95
N LYS A 222 -4.11 -21.96 5.95
CA LYS A 222 -2.95 -21.44 6.68
C LYS A 222 -1.65 -22.19 6.36
N LYS A 223 -1.56 -22.75 5.15
CA LYS A 223 -0.38 -23.49 4.68
C LYS A 223 0.49 -22.60 3.82
N TRP A 224 1.78 -22.67 4.09
CA TRP A 224 2.81 -22.01 3.32
C TRP A 224 3.38 -22.93 2.25
N GLU A 225 3.72 -22.32 1.13
CA GLU A 225 4.48 -22.91 0.03
C GLU A 225 5.66 -21.99 -0.27
N HIS A 226 6.83 -22.58 -0.53
CA HIS A 226 8.02 -21.83 -0.92
C HIS A 226 8.56 -22.41 -2.21
N HIS A 227 8.81 -21.53 -3.16
CA HIS A 227 9.31 -21.88 -4.47
C HIS A 227 10.64 -21.16 -4.73
N SER A 228 11.72 -21.82 -4.33
CA SER A 228 13.10 -21.33 -4.46
C SER A 228 13.57 -21.15 -5.91
N SER A 229 12.96 -21.88 -6.86
CA SER A 229 13.28 -21.82 -8.30
C SER A 229 12.46 -20.79 -9.07
N LEU A 230 11.47 -20.14 -8.44
CA LEU A 230 10.61 -19.15 -9.11
C LEU A 230 11.24 -17.76 -9.08
N GLY A 231 12.42 -17.68 -9.70
CA GLY A 231 13.04 -16.48 -10.23
C GLY A 231 13.21 -16.67 -11.73
N GLY A 232 12.12 -16.67 -12.51
CA GLY A 232 12.12 -16.90 -13.97
C GLY A 232 13.07 -15.96 -14.75
N GLU A 233 13.05 -16.00 -16.09
CA GLU A 233 13.94 -15.20 -16.96
C GLU A 233 13.95 -13.68 -16.66
N VAL A 234 12.96 -13.16 -15.93
CA VAL A 234 12.86 -11.78 -15.47
C VAL A 234 13.09 -11.74 -13.97
N GLU A 235 14.15 -11.06 -13.53
CA GLU A 235 14.32 -10.69 -12.13
C GLU A 235 13.11 -9.87 -11.66
N PHE A 236 12.55 -10.24 -10.51
CA PHE A 236 11.30 -9.71 -9.97
C PHE A 236 11.52 -8.27 -9.47
N HIS A 237 11.43 -7.30 -10.38
CA HIS A 237 11.54 -5.87 -10.09
C HIS A 237 10.17 -5.19 -10.11
N PHE A 238 9.19 -5.73 -9.39
CA PHE A 238 7.94 -4.99 -9.15
C PHE A 238 8.09 -4.15 -7.90
N CYS A 239 7.75 -2.89 -7.98
CA CYS A 239 7.63 -2.07 -6.78
C CYS A 239 6.45 -2.55 -5.93
N GLU A 240 6.52 -2.24 -4.65
CA GLU A 240 5.76 -2.74 -3.49
C GLU A 240 4.23 -2.82 -3.61
N ARG A 241 3.59 -2.58 -4.76
CA ARG A 241 2.13 -2.53 -4.93
C ARG A 241 1.69 -3.03 -6.28
N SER A 242 1.72 -4.35 -6.48
CA SER A 242 1.11 -4.97 -7.66
C SER A 242 -0.37 -5.31 -7.38
N VAL A 243 -1.20 -5.25 -8.41
CA VAL A 243 -2.63 -5.57 -8.34
C VAL A 243 -2.91 -6.73 -9.27
N PHE A 244 -3.51 -7.80 -8.74
CA PHE A 244 -4.05 -8.87 -9.57
C PHE A 244 -5.50 -8.57 -9.91
N MET A 245 -5.81 -8.45 -11.20
CA MET A 245 -7.15 -8.20 -11.71
C MET A 245 -7.29 -8.97 -13.02
N ASP A 246 -8.50 -9.41 -13.39
CA ASP A 246 -8.84 -10.03 -14.68
C ASP A 246 -7.88 -11.09 -15.26
N GLY A 247 -7.15 -11.80 -14.38
CA GLY A 247 -6.18 -12.84 -14.75
C GLY A 247 -4.76 -12.34 -15.00
N PHE A 248 -4.53 -11.04 -14.84
CA PHE A 248 -3.24 -10.39 -15.03
C PHE A 248 -2.74 -9.72 -13.75
N TRP A 249 -1.43 -9.70 -13.62
CA TRP A 249 -0.72 -8.94 -12.60
C TRP A 249 -0.35 -7.58 -13.17
N TYR A 250 -0.85 -6.52 -12.57
CA TYR A 250 -0.52 -5.14 -12.92
C TYR A 250 0.52 -4.62 -11.94
N ALA A 251 1.67 -4.19 -12.45
CA ALA A 251 2.79 -3.74 -11.64
C ALA A 251 3.49 -2.53 -12.26
N PHE A 252 4.12 -1.73 -11.41
CA PHE A 252 5.14 -0.78 -11.83
C PHE A 252 6.49 -1.52 -11.87
N PRO A 253 7.19 -1.57 -13.02
CA PRO A 253 8.49 -2.24 -13.16
C PRO A 253 9.65 -1.46 -12.55
N SER A 254 9.44 -0.23 -12.08
CA SER A 254 10.44 0.56 -11.37
C SER A 254 9.79 1.69 -10.59
N ILE A 255 10.46 2.10 -9.50
CA ILE A 255 10.09 3.24 -8.64
C ILE A 255 10.16 4.58 -9.40
N TYR A 256 10.73 4.61 -10.60
CA TYR A 256 10.89 5.83 -11.39
C TYR A 256 10.10 5.75 -12.70
N ARG A 257 8.98 6.50 -12.75
CA ARG A 257 8.30 6.94 -14.00
C ARG A 257 8.03 5.80 -14.98
N SER A 258 7.55 4.68 -14.47
CA SER A 258 7.31 3.51 -15.29
C SER A 258 5.87 3.42 -15.77
N PRO A 259 5.62 2.91 -16.98
CA PRO A 259 4.28 2.55 -17.39
C PRO A 259 3.75 1.44 -16.47
N VAL A 260 2.43 1.29 -16.41
CA VAL A 260 1.85 0.10 -15.79
C VAL A 260 1.96 -1.05 -16.79
N LEU A 261 2.58 -2.14 -16.35
CA LEU A 261 2.74 -3.35 -17.15
C LEU A 261 1.82 -4.45 -16.63
N ALA A 262 1.27 -5.22 -17.55
CA ALA A 262 0.47 -6.41 -17.28
C ALA A 262 1.33 -7.66 -17.50
N PHE A 263 1.28 -8.58 -16.55
CA PHE A 263 2.03 -9.83 -16.55
C PHE A 263 1.07 -11.02 -16.41
N SER A 264 1.31 -12.07 -17.20
CA SER A 264 0.77 -13.40 -16.89
C SER A 264 1.71 -14.09 -15.93
N PHE A 265 1.17 -14.81 -14.95
CA PHE A 265 1.94 -15.65 -14.05
C PHE A 265 1.66 -17.12 -14.33
N ASN A 266 2.72 -17.93 -14.37
CA ASN A 266 2.62 -19.37 -14.46
C ASN A 266 3.59 -19.99 -13.46
N TRP A 267 3.10 -20.94 -12.66
CA TRP A 267 3.88 -21.58 -11.59
C TRP A 267 5.11 -22.35 -12.06
N ASP A 268 5.20 -22.74 -13.34
CA ASP A 268 6.38 -23.43 -13.88
C ASP A 268 7.36 -22.45 -14.56
N LYS A 269 6.85 -21.31 -15.05
CA LYS A 269 7.60 -20.38 -15.92
C LYS A 269 7.83 -19.00 -15.31
N GLY A 270 7.22 -18.71 -14.16
CA GLY A 270 7.26 -17.41 -13.51
C GLY A 270 6.41 -16.35 -14.22
N PHE A 271 6.77 -15.08 -14.02
CA PHE A 271 6.12 -13.94 -14.67
C PHE A 271 6.56 -13.79 -16.11
N ARG A 272 5.60 -13.48 -16.97
CA ARG A 272 5.85 -13.07 -18.36
C ARG A 272 5.09 -11.79 -18.63
N GLN A 273 5.81 -10.76 -19.09
CA GLN A 273 5.17 -9.52 -19.55
C GLN A 273 4.28 -9.82 -20.75
N CYS A 274 3.01 -9.43 -20.65
CA CYS A 274 2.02 -9.61 -21.70
C CYS A 274 1.78 -8.33 -22.47
N GLN A 275 1.66 -7.21 -21.76
CA GLN A 275 1.20 -5.96 -22.33
C GLN A 275 1.71 -4.78 -21.52
N GLU A 276 2.01 -3.68 -22.20
CA GLU A 276 2.13 -2.35 -21.57
C GLU A 276 0.77 -1.66 -21.67
N LEU A 277 0.21 -1.24 -20.54
CA LEU A 277 -0.98 -0.40 -20.57
C LEU A 277 -0.57 0.99 -21.07
N GLY A 278 -1.39 1.58 -21.96
CA GLY A 278 -1.20 2.94 -22.48
C GLY A 278 -1.45 4.05 -21.45
N VAL A 279 -1.08 3.82 -20.19
CA VAL A 279 -1.11 4.82 -19.13
C VAL A 279 0.05 5.77 -19.39
N SER A 280 -0.28 7.04 -19.62
CA SER A 280 0.70 8.10 -19.86
C SER A 280 1.77 8.09 -18.76
N ARG A 281 3.05 8.19 -19.14
CA ARG A 281 4.12 8.54 -18.18
C ARG A 281 3.71 9.82 -17.46
N PRO A 282 4.12 10.02 -16.19
CA PRO A 282 3.75 11.21 -15.42
C PRO A 282 3.90 12.47 -16.27
N SER A 283 2.87 13.33 -16.30
CA SER A 283 2.93 14.56 -17.07
C SER A 283 4.21 15.31 -16.73
N TRP A 284 4.74 16.10 -17.68
CA TRP A 284 6.03 16.78 -17.53
C TRP A 284 5.99 17.81 -16.38
N LEU A 285 4.79 18.07 -15.86
CA LEU A 285 4.48 18.92 -14.73
C LEU A 285 4.73 18.24 -13.37
N VAL A 286 4.83 16.90 -13.26
CA VAL A 286 5.12 16.18 -12.00
C VAL A 286 6.52 15.57 -12.09
N LYS A 287 7.56 16.34 -11.74
CA LYS A 287 8.97 15.94 -11.96
C LYS A 287 9.66 15.35 -10.73
N TYR A 288 9.27 15.72 -9.51
CA TYR A 288 9.95 15.36 -8.27
C TYR A 288 9.06 14.53 -7.33
N GLU A 289 9.62 13.44 -6.79
CA GLU A 289 9.03 12.60 -5.73
C GLU A 289 7.63 12.06 -6.08
N ALA A 290 7.50 11.47 -7.27
CA ALA A 290 6.25 10.86 -7.69
C ALA A 290 5.99 9.58 -6.87
N SER A 291 4.99 9.60 -6.00
CA SER A 291 4.45 8.38 -5.39
C SER A 291 3.28 7.88 -6.23
N GLU A 292 3.23 6.57 -6.48
CA GLU A 292 2.27 5.94 -7.39
C GLU A 292 1.51 4.83 -6.67
N ILE A 293 0.20 4.75 -6.95
CA ILE A 293 -0.68 3.71 -6.43
C ILE A 293 -1.60 3.19 -7.52
N MET A 294 -1.92 1.91 -7.44
CA MET A 294 -2.95 1.28 -8.26
C MET A 294 -4.09 0.85 -7.36
N VAL A 295 -5.31 1.18 -7.77
CA VAL A 295 -6.53 0.87 -7.03
C VAL A 295 -7.49 0.19 -8.01
N PRO A 296 -7.80 -1.10 -7.84
CA PRO A 296 -8.84 -1.73 -8.65
C PRO A 296 -10.18 -1.04 -8.37
N MET A 297 -10.97 -0.80 -9.41
CA MET A 297 -12.26 -0.13 -9.35
C MET A 297 -13.33 -1.04 -9.96
N GLY A 298 -13.58 -2.16 -9.29
CA GLY A 298 -14.43 -3.24 -9.83
C GLY A 298 -13.63 -4.24 -10.67
N LYS A 299 -14.29 -4.93 -11.61
CA LYS A 299 -13.72 -6.15 -12.24
C LYS A 299 -12.69 -5.92 -13.35
N ARG A 300 -12.70 -4.76 -14.00
CA ARG A 300 -11.92 -4.48 -15.24
C ARG A 300 -11.44 -3.04 -15.34
N THR A 301 -11.38 -2.34 -14.21
CA THR A 301 -11.02 -0.93 -14.19
C THR A 301 -9.95 -0.75 -13.15
N LEU A 302 -8.82 -0.17 -13.55
CA LEU A 302 -7.68 0.07 -12.68
C LEU A 302 -7.45 1.57 -12.63
N LEU A 303 -7.64 2.18 -11.46
CA LEU A 303 -7.27 3.56 -11.24
C LEU A 303 -5.79 3.63 -10.89
N VAL A 304 -5.03 4.40 -11.67
CA VAL A 304 -3.65 4.75 -11.35
C VAL A 304 -3.63 6.18 -10.83
N ALA A 305 -3.30 6.36 -9.55
CA ALA A 305 -3.14 7.70 -8.98
C ALA A 305 -1.65 7.98 -8.76
N ARG A 306 -1.24 9.19 -9.14
CA ARG A 306 0.13 9.67 -8.99
C ARG A 306 0.14 11.01 -8.30
N ALA A 307 0.90 11.11 -7.24
CA ALA A 307 1.09 12.37 -6.53
C ALA A 307 2.55 12.81 -6.63
N GLY A 308 2.77 14.12 -6.77
CA GLY A 308 4.12 14.67 -6.72
C GLY A 308 4.11 16.20 -6.76
N PHE A 309 5.30 16.79 -6.86
CA PHE A 309 5.45 18.24 -6.79
C PHE A 309 5.77 18.85 -8.16
N PRO A 310 5.09 19.94 -8.55
CA PRO A 310 5.40 20.65 -9.76
C PRO A 310 6.69 21.45 -9.65
N GLN A 311 7.47 21.46 -10.73
CA GLN A 311 8.83 22.03 -10.80
C GLN A 311 8.89 23.52 -10.41
N LEU A 312 7.80 24.27 -10.63
CA LEU A 312 7.74 25.72 -10.41
C LEU A 312 7.11 26.12 -9.08
N THR A 313 6.41 25.20 -8.39
CA THR A 313 5.75 25.49 -7.10
C THR A 313 5.80 24.25 -6.20
N PRO A 314 6.97 23.91 -5.61
CA PRO A 314 7.14 22.74 -4.75
C PRO A 314 6.29 22.78 -3.47
N GLU A 315 5.60 23.88 -3.20
CA GLU A 315 4.71 24.03 -2.04
C GLU A 315 3.32 23.40 -2.22
N ASN A 316 2.94 23.02 -3.45
CA ASN A 316 1.62 22.44 -3.73
C ASN A 316 1.77 21.04 -4.33
N CYS A 317 1.49 20.00 -3.54
CA CYS A 317 1.35 18.65 -4.06
C CYS A 317 0.19 18.61 -5.08
N CYS A 318 0.45 17.97 -6.21
CA CYS A 318 -0.50 17.75 -7.28
C CYS A 318 -0.83 16.27 -7.38
N LEU A 319 -2.06 15.98 -7.80
CA LEU A 319 -2.55 14.62 -8.00
C LEU A 319 -3.06 14.47 -9.43
N THR A 320 -2.64 13.41 -10.09
CA THR A 320 -3.10 13.03 -11.43
C THR A 320 -3.63 11.61 -11.40
N PHE A 321 -4.60 11.32 -12.28
CA PHE A 321 -5.28 10.05 -12.34
C PHE A 321 -5.38 9.55 -13.78
N ASP A 322 -5.20 8.26 -13.96
CA ASP A 322 -5.53 7.53 -15.19
C ASP A 322 -6.46 6.36 -14.83
N ILE A 323 -7.39 6.04 -15.74
CA ILE A 323 -8.40 4.97 -15.58
C ILE A 323 -8.33 4.06 -16.81
#